data_AF-A0A961KH12-F1
#
_entry.id   AF-A0A961KH12-F1
#
_cell.length_a   1.000
_cell.length_b   1.000
_cell.length_c   1.000
_cell.angle_alpha   90.00
_cell.angle_beta   90.00
_cell.angle_gamma   90.00
#
_symmetry.space_group_name_H-M   'P 1'
#
loop_
_entity.id
_entity.type
_entity.pdbx_description
1 polymer ?
#
loop_
_entity_poly.entity_id
_entity_poly.type
_entity_poly.pdbx_seq_one_letter_code
_entity_poly.pdbx_strand_id
1 'polypeptide(L)' 'MDQARIEIGMPDSLSRIAAEEWDACACPEAGRGGRPVDPFTTHRFLMALEDSGSVGPGTGWQPRYLTARLEGQ' A
#
# COMPACT_ATOMS: atom_id res chain seq x y z
N MET A 1 -3.50 -21.12 23.63
CA MET A 1 -3.58 -19.92 22.79
C MET A 1 -3.05 -20.35 21.45
N ASP A 2 -3.91 -20.41 20.44
CA ASP A 2 -3.48 -20.73 19.09
C ASP A 2 -2.61 -19.58 18.58
N GLN A 3 -1.44 -19.88 18.01
CA GLN A 3 -0.57 -18.84 17.48
C GLN A 3 -1.07 -18.45 16.09
N ALA A 4 -1.47 -17.19 15.93
CA ALA A 4 -1.84 -16.66 14.64
C ALA A 4 -0.60 -16.49 13.75
N ARG A 5 -0.63 -17.05 12.54
CA ARG A 5 0.42 -16.95 11.53
C ARG A 5 0.31 -15.60 10.82
N ILE A 6 1.39 -14.83 10.89
CA ILE A 6 1.55 -13.58 10.14
C ILE A 6 2.65 -13.76 9.11
N GLU A 7 2.34 -13.48 7.85
CA GLU A 7 3.29 -13.49 6.74
C GLU A 7 3.68 -12.07 6.38
N ILE A 8 4.99 -11.80 6.36
CA ILE A 8 5.53 -10.48 5.99
C ILE A 8 6.07 -10.54 4.56
N GLY A 9 5.58 -9.62 3.73
CA GLY A 9 6.02 -9.45 2.34
C GLY A 9 6.62 -8.06 2.13
N MET A 10 7.59 -7.98 1.21
CA MET A 10 8.23 -6.72 0.82
C MET A 10 8.23 -6.58 -0.70
N PRO A 11 7.09 -6.21 -1.32
CA PRO A 11 7.02 -5.96 -2.75
C PRO A 11 7.96 -4.84 -3.18
N ASP A 12 8.54 -4.97 -4.37
CA ASP A 12 9.46 -3.99 -4.96
C ASP A 12 8.75 -2.82 -5.66
N SER A 13 7.44 -2.96 -5.92
CA SER A 13 6.55 -1.93 -6.44
C SER A 13 5.17 -2.10 -5.83
N LEU A 14 4.45 -0.98 -5.69
CA LEU A 14 3.09 -0.97 -5.15
C LEU A 14 2.10 -1.68 -6.09
N SER A 15 2.40 -1.76 -7.38
CA SER A 15 1.62 -2.49 -8.39
C SER A 15 1.41 -3.98 -8.09
N ARG A 16 2.18 -4.57 -7.17
CA ARG A 16 2.03 -5.95 -6.72
C ARG A 16 0.98 -6.14 -5.62
N ILE A 17 0.37 -5.06 -5.13
CA ILE A 17 -0.70 -5.06 -4.14
C ILE A 17 -1.95 -4.52 -4.84
N ALA A 18 -3.09 -5.17 -4.67
CA ALA A 18 -4.32 -4.66 -5.27
C ALA A 18 -4.70 -3.32 -4.64
N ALA A 19 -5.20 -2.38 -5.44
CA ALA A 19 -5.60 -1.06 -4.95
C ALA A 19 -6.66 -1.16 -3.86
N GLU A 20 -7.59 -2.09 -4.02
CA GLU A 20 -8.67 -2.35 -3.05
C GLU A 20 -8.12 -2.86 -1.72
N GLU A 21 -7.12 -3.74 -1.74
CA GLU A 21 -6.47 -4.26 -0.52
C GLU A 21 -5.70 -3.15 0.20
N TRP A 22 -4.94 -2.35 -0.55
CA TRP A 22 -4.17 -1.25 0.01
C TRP A 22 -5.09 -0.17 0.60
N ASP A 23 -6.07 0.29 -0.17
CA ASP A 23 -6.99 1.36 0.25
C ASP A 23 -7.90 0.91 1.41
N ALA A 24 -8.22 -0.39 1.53
CA ALA A 24 -8.90 -0.92 2.71
C ALA A 24 -8.09 -0.74 4.00
N CYS A 25 -6.75 -0.72 3.92
CA CYS A 25 -5.88 -0.43 5.05
C CYS A 25 -5.60 1.08 5.22
N ALA A 26 -5.30 1.78 4.13
CA ALA A 26 -4.82 3.17 4.16
C ALA A 26 -5.96 4.19 4.32
N CYS A 27 -7.14 3.91 3.76
CA CYS A 27 -8.30 4.80 3.78
C CYS A 27 -9.64 4.02 3.82
N PRO A 28 -9.88 3.18 4.85
CA PRO A 28 -11.09 2.35 4.96
C PRO A 28 -12.41 3.13 4.87
N GLU A 29 -12.40 4.41 5.21
CA GLU A 29 -13.52 5.34 5.07
C GLU A 29 -13.97 5.53 3.62
N ALA A 30 -13.07 5.39 2.64
CA ALA A 30 -13.40 5.47 1.22
C ALA A 30 -14.33 4.32 0.80
N GLY A 31 -14.11 3.12 1.34
CA GLY A 31 -15.00 1.96 1.15
C GLY A 31 -16.41 2.16 1.71
N ARG A 32 -16.62 3.16 2.59
CA ARG A 32 -17.92 3.53 3.16
C ARG A 32 -18.53 4.77 2.48
N GLY A 33 -17.96 5.23 1.37
CA GLY A 33 -18.38 6.44 0.65
C GLY A 33 -17.83 7.75 1.23
N GLY A 34 -16.91 7.68 2.20
CA GLY A 34 -16.18 8.83 2.71
C GLY A 34 -15.03 9.24 1.80
N ARG A 35 -14.40 10.39 2.11
CA ARG A 35 -13.13 10.77 1.50
C ARG A 35 -11.96 10.22 2.33
N PRO A 36 -10.81 9.87 1.71
CA PRO A 36 -9.60 9.56 2.46
C PRO A 36 -9.24 10.68 3.44
N VAL A 37 -8.94 10.31 4.68
CA VAL A 37 -8.42 11.21 5.71
C VAL A 37 -7.03 11.68 5.32
N ASP A 38 -6.18 10.75 4.87
CA ASP A 38 -4.90 11.04 4.26
C ASP A 38 -4.92 10.67 2.76
N PRO A 39 -5.05 11.64 1.84
CA PRO A 39 -5.04 11.35 0.42
C PRO A 39 -3.66 10.90 -0.09
N PHE A 40 -2.58 11.19 0.63
CA PHE A 40 -1.21 10.91 0.21
C PHE A 40 -0.76 9.47 0.50
N THR A 41 -1.55 8.72 1.28
CA THR A 41 -1.33 7.30 1.51
C THR A 41 -2.18 6.41 0.60
N THR A 42 -3.07 6.99 -0.22
CA THR A 42 -3.91 6.22 -1.15
C THR A 42 -3.07 5.54 -2.23
N HIS A 43 -3.51 4.35 -2.66
CA HIS A 43 -2.83 3.58 -3.69
C HIS A 43 -2.60 4.42 -4.95
N ARG A 44 -3.65 5.10 -5.43
CA ARG A 44 -3.60 5.96 -6.63
C ARG A 44 -2.58 7.09 -6.55
N PHE A 45 -2.38 7.70 -5.37
CA PHE A 45 -1.41 8.78 -5.23
C PHE A 45 0.02 8.24 -5.23
N LEU A 46 0.26 7.18 -4.46
CA LEU A 46 1.59 6.57 -4.37
C LEU A 46 2.02 5.94 -5.70
N MET A 47 1.12 5.26 -6.41
CA MET A 47 1.38 4.77 -7.76
C MET A 47 1.72 5.89 -8.72
N ALA A 48 1.02 7.03 -8.67
CA ALA A 48 1.34 8.16 -9.53
C ALA A 48 2.76 8.71 -9.29
N LEU A 49 3.29 8.61 -8.07
CA LEU A 49 4.69 8.96 -7.79
C LEU A 49 5.67 7.97 -8.44
N GLU A 50 5.38 6.67 -8.40
CA GLU A 50 6.20 5.64 -9.08
C GLU A 50 6.17 5.84 -10.59
N ASP A 51 4.97 5.90 -11.18
CA ASP A 51 4.74 5.96 -12.62
C ASP A 51 5.31 7.24 -13.25
N SER A 52 5.28 8.35 -12.51
CA SER A 52 5.86 9.63 -12.97
C SER A 52 7.37 9.71 -12.87
N GLY A 53 8.02 8.77 -12.16
CA GLY A 53 9.43 8.86 -11.81
C GLY A 53 9.75 9.93 -10.78
N SER A 54 8.75 10.40 -10.02
CA SER A 54 8.97 11.30 -8.87
C SER A 54 9.71 10.59 -7.73
N VAL A 55 9.57 9.26 -7.67
CA VAL A 55 10.36 8.36 -6.83
C VAL A 55 11.05 7.31 -7.70
N GLY A 56 12.09 6.66 -7.17
CA GLY A 56 12.86 5.63 -7.86
C GLY A 56 14.31 6.03 -8.14
N PRO A 57 15.00 5.32 -9.04
CA PRO A 57 16.41 5.53 -9.33
C PRO A 57 16.72 6.98 -9.70
N GLY A 58 17.71 7.58 -9.01
CA GLY A 58 18.19 8.92 -9.31
C GLY A 58 17.39 10.07 -8.70
N THR A 59 16.25 9.81 -8.03
CA THR A 59 15.44 10.88 -7.39
C THR A 59 15.89 11.19 -5.96
N GLY A 60 16.72 10.32 -5.37
CA GLY A 60 17.05 10.35 -3.94
C GLY A 60 15.98 9.72 -3.04
N TRP A 61 14.85 9.28 -3.60
CA TRP A 61 13.74 8.64 -2.88
C TRP A 61 13.46 7.25 -3.44
N GLN A 62 13.61 6.22 -2.60
CA GLN A 62 13.33 4.83 -2.99
C GLN A 62 11.99 4.36 -2.38
N PRO A 63 11.00 3.97 -3.19
CA PRO A 63 9.77 3.37 -2.67
C PRO A 63 10.07 2.00 -2.04
N ARG A 64 9.43 1.72 -0.90
CA ARG A 64 9.52 0.47 -0.15
C ARG A 64 8.16 0.13 0.46
N TYR A 65 7.58 -0.98 0.05
CA TYR A 65 6.26 -1.42 0.52
C TYR A 65 6.39 -2.62 1.45
N LEU A 66 5.47 -2.72 2.39
CA LEU A 66 5.38 -3.80 3.37
C LEU A 66 3.94 -4.31 3.41
N THR A 67 3.77 -5.63 3.36
CA THR A 67 2.48 -6.28 3.59
C THR A 67 2.59 -7.18 4.81
N ALA A 68 1.57 -7.20 5.65
CA ALA A 68 1.40 -8.20 6.70
C ALA A 68 0.08 -8.92 6.46
N ARG A 69 0.14 -10.24 6.22
CA ARG A 69 -1.04 -11.08 5.98
C ARG A 69 -1.30 -12.00 7.14
N LEU A 70 -2.54 -12.06 7.60
CA LEU A 70 -3.00 -12.93 8.67
C LEU A 70 -3.65 -14.16 8.06
N GLU A 71 -3.10 -15.35 8.31
CA GLU A 71 -3.64 -16.60 7.75
C GLU A 71 -3.83 -16.57 6.22
N GLY A 72 -2.95 -15.86 5.51
CA GLY A 72 -2.99 -15.70 4.05
C GLY A 72 -3.93 -14.60 3.52
N GLN A 73 -4.58 -13.84 4.41
CA GLN A 73 -5.37 -12.64 4.07
C GLN A 73 -4.58 -11.36 4.32
#